data_AF-A0A7V3BSF2-F1
#
_entry.id   AF-A0A7V3BSF2-F1
#
_cell.length_a   1.000
_cell.length_b   1.000
_cell.length_c   1.000
_cell.angle_alpha   90.00
_cell.angle_beta   90.00
_cell.angle_gamma   90.00
#
_symmetry.space_group_name_H-M   'P 1'
#
loop_
_entity.id
_entity.type
_entity.pdbx_description
1 polymer ?
#
loop_
_entity_poly.entity_id
_entity_poly.type
_entity_poly.pdbx_seq_one_letter_code
_entity_poly.pdbx_strand_id
1 'polypeptide(L)'
;MPDAALVPPDAELTGRTVLPAAGGLPDQIAVTYAIGPDPFAREHGFALWERFPEPPAWSVVLAFVDPPDRGVLGIRLGSGDLTGDGHDDVLVFEETGGTGACGTWRVVTGAGTDAGAVFGRKTCDAELLIRGGALELREAVFEPGDPHCCPSAFRYATLEWNGRRFVETASRLEPV
;
A
#
# COMPACT_ATOMS: atom_id res chain seq x y z
N MET A 1 -18.30 8.32 -8.25
CA MET A 1 -17.82 9.72 -8.36
C MET A 1 -16.90 9.83 -9.56
N PRO A 2 -16.82 10.99 -10.25
CA PRO A 2 -15.84 11.20 -11.30
C PRO A 2 -14.42 11.25 -10.72
N ASP A 3 -13.43 10.79 -11.48
CA ASP A 3 -12.03 10.69 -11.03
C ASP A 3 -11.46 12.04 -10.56
N ALA A 4 -11.79 13.13 -11.25
CA ALA A 4 -11.37 14.48 -10.87
C ALA A 4 -11.91 14.96 -9.51
N ALA A 5 -12.96 14.33 -8.97
CA ALA A 5 -13.49 14.65 -7.63
C ALA A 5 -12.81 13.84 -6.51
N LEU A 6 -11.99 12.84 -6.85
CA LEU A 6 -11.33 11.96 -5.88
C LEU A 6 -9.96 12.47 -5.43
N VAL A 7 -9.39 13.45 -6.14
CA VAL A 7 -8.04 13.95 -5.92
C VAL A 7 -8.07 15.45 -5.70
N PRO A 8 -7.04 16.05 -5.06
CA PRO A 8 -6.95 17.49 -4.94
C PRO A 8 -7.00 18.20 -6.30
N PRO A 9 -7.41 19.49 -6.34
CA PRO A 9 -7.26 20.30 -7.54
C PRO A 9 -5.83 20.24 -8.07
N ASP A 10 -5.68 20.19 -9.40
CA ASP A 10 -4.40 20.13 -10.11
C ASP A 10 -3.55 18.85 -9.87
N ALA A 11 -4.11 17.85 -9.16
CA ALA A 11 -3.48 16.55 -9.01
C ALA A 11 -3.82 15.60 -10.18
N GLU A 12 -2.84 14.80 -10.57
CA GLU A 12 -3.00 13.71 -11.54
C GLU A 12 -3.36 12.42 -10.78
N LEU A 13 -4.51 11.82 -11.08
CA LEU A 13 -4.86 10.49 -10.55
C LEU A 13 -3.94 9.43 -11.17
N THR A 14 -3.20 8.69 -10.33
CA THR A 14 -2.22 7.68 -10.78
C THR A 14 -2.66 6.25 -10.48
N GLY A 15 -3.60 6.05 -9.56
CA GLY A 15 -4.14 4.74 -9.21
C GLY A 15 -5.47 4.82 -8.50
N ARG A 16 -6.28 3.77 -8.63
CA ARG A 16 -7.61 3.67 -8.04
C ARG A 16 -7.97 2.21 -7.78
N THR A 17 -8.52 1.94 -6.61
CA THR A 17 -9.22 0.69 -6.31
C THR A 17 -10.54 0.97 -5.58
N VAL A 18 -11.55 0.14 -5.82
CA VAL A 18 -12.86 0.25 -5.18
C VAL A 18 -13.00 -0.92 -4.21
N LEU A 19 -13.43 -0.63 -2.99
CA LEU A 19 -13.67 -1.61 -1.94
C LEU A 19 -15.19 -1.64 -1.70
N PRO A 20 -15.91 -2.63 -2.24
CA PRO A 20 -17.36 -2.70 -2.07
C PRO A 20 -17.74 -2.93 -0.61
N ALA A 21 -18.88 -2.37 -0.19
CA ALA A 21 -19.40 -2.59 1.16
C ALA A 21 -19.51 -4.08 1.51
N ALA A 22 -18.83 -4.48 2.58
CA ALA A 22 -18.73 -5.84 3.09
C ALA A 22 -18.19 -5.79 4.53
N GLY A 23 -18.21 -6.90 5.29
CA GLY A 23 -17.70 -6.93 6.67
C GLY A 23 -18.38 -5.97 7.67
N GLY A 24 -19.50 -5.34 7.29
CA GLY A 24 -20.13 -4.26 8.07
C GLY A 24 -19.55 -2.86 7.82
N LEU A 25 -18.56 -2.74 6.93
CA LEU A 25 -18.01 -1.47 6.46
C LEU A 25 -18.73 -0.98 5.18
N PRO A 26 -18.82 0.35 4.97
CA PRO A 26 -19.46 0.95 3.80
C PRO A 26 -18.59 0.85 2.53
N ASP A 27 -19.13 1.27 1.38
CA ASP A 27 -18.34 1.39 0.14
C ASP A 27 -17.16 2.36 0.37
N GLN A 28 -15.96 1.95 -0.05
CA GLN A 28 -14.78 2.80 -0.03
C GLN A 28 -14.08 2.86 -1.40
N ILE A 29 -13.28 3.91 -1.61
CA ILE A 29 -12.44 4.10 -2.79
C ILE A 29 -11.06 4.56 -2.33
N ALA A 30 -10.03 3.78 -2.59
CA ALA A 30 -8.66 4.21 -2.40
C ALA A 30 -8.09 4.75 -3.70
N VAL A 31 -7.45 5.90 -3.63
CA VAL A 31 -6.80 6.55 -4.78
C VAL A 31 -5.37 6.94 -4.45
N THR A 32 -4.53 6.92 -5.48
CA THR A 32 -3.20 7.54 -5.46
C THR A 32 -3.13 8.63 -6.50
N TYR A 33 -2.37 9.68 -6.20
CA TYR A 33 -2.25 10.83 -7.07
C TYR A 33 -0.86 11.45 -6.99
N ALA A 34 -0.52 12.28 -7.97
CA ALA A 34 0.69 13.10 -7.98
C ALA A 34 0.32 14.59 -8.10
N ILE A 35 1.04 15.46 -7.39
CA ILE A 35 0.87 16.92 -7.47
C ILE A 35 2.17 17.54 -7.99
N GLY A 36 2.01 18.49 -8.92
CA GLY A 36 3.12 19.26 -9.47
C GLY A 36 3.60 18.76 -10.83
N PRO A 37 4.07 19.66 -11.71
CA PRO A 37 4.42 19.30 -13.09
C PRO A 37 5.79 18.63 -13.20
N ASP A 38 6.74 18.97 -12.33
CA ASP A 38 8.13 18.48 -12.37
C ASP A 38 8.20 17.01 -11.93
N PRO A 39 8.46 16.06 -12.84
CA PRO A 39 8.50 14.63 -12.51
C PRO A 39 9.56 14.24 -11.48
N PHE A 40 10.55 15.10 -11.22
CA PHE A 40 11.61 14.85 -10.23
C PHE A 40 11.34 15.51 -8.87
N ALA A 41 10.27 16.30 -8.76
CA ALA A 41 9.91 17.03 -7.56
C ALA A 41 8.40 17.01 -7.29
N ARG A 42 7.70 15.96 -7.76
CA ARG A 42 6.27 15.79 -7.48
C ARG A 42 6.03 15.36 -6.05
N GLU A 43 4.91 15.79 -5.51
CA GLU A 43 4.33 15.18 -4.32
C GLU A 43 3.52 13.96 -4.73
N HIS A 44 3.52 12.92 -3.90
CA HIS A 44 2.74 11.71 -4.14
C HIS A 44 1.80 11.48 -2.98
N GLY A 45 0.50 11.31 -3.27
CA GLY A 45 -0.52 11.20 -2.24
C GLY A 45 -1.35 9.94 -2.34
N PHE A 46 -1.94 9.60 -1.21
CA PHE A 46 -2.95 8.56 -1.03
C PHE A 46 -4.17 9.17 -0.34
N ALA A 47 -5.37 8.77 -0.78
CA ALA A 47 -6.60 9.05 -0.06
C ALA A 47 -7.54 7.84 -0.06
N LEU A 48 -8.15 7.56 1.09
CA LEU A 48 -9.26 6.64 1.27
C LEU A 48 -10.54 7.45 1.41
N TRP A 49 -11.43 7.30 0.44
CA TRP A 49 -12.78 7.85 0.45
C TRP A 49 -13.76 6.81 0.97
N GLU A 50 -14.71 7.25 1.77
CA GLU A 50 -15.75 6.41 2.34
C GLU A 50 -17.13 6.99 2.04
N ARG A 51 -18.09 6.10 1.79
CA ARG A 51 -19.48 6.45 1.56
C ARG A 51 -20.25 6.58 2.88
N PHE A 52 -20.87 7.75 3.09
CA PHE A 52 -21.73 8.03 4.23
C PHE A 52 -23.22 8.05 3.81
N PRO A 53 -24.14 7.71 4.73
CA PRO A 53 -25.58 7.75 4.45
C PRO A 53 -26.10 9.18 4.29
N GLU A 54 -25.50 10.15 4.98
CA GLU A 54 -25.87 11.56 4.95
C GLU A 54 -24.97 12.37 4.00
N PRO A 55 -25.49 13.44 3.37
CA PRO A 55 -24.66 14.36 2.59
C PRO A 55 -23.61 15.10 3.45
N PRO A 56 -22.37 15.30 2.94
CA PRO A 56 -21.86 14.76 1.68
C PRO A 56 -21.67 13.25 1.75
N ALA A 57 -22.25 12.53 0.78
CA ALA A 57 -22.32 11.08 0.79
C ALA A 57 -20.95 10.40 0.60
N TRP A 58 -19.90 11.16 0.33
CA TRP A 58 -18.53 10.67 0.21
C TRP A 58 -17.59 11.66 0.88
N SER A 59 -16.75 11.16 1.78
CA SER A 59 -15.73 11.97 2.46
C SER A 59 -14.41 11.21 2.53
N VAL A 60 -13.30 11.95 2.53
CA VAL A 60 -11.98 11.39 2.81
C VAL A 60 -11.92 11.05 4.31
N VAL A 61 -11.63 9.79 4.63
CA VAL A 61 -11.48 9.29 6.01
C VAL A 61 -10.01 9.11 6.40
N LEU A 62 -9.13 8.90 5.42
CA LEU A 62 -7.69 8.86 5.61
C LEU A 62 -6.99 9.45 4.39
N ALA A 63 -5.97 10.26 4.60
CA ALA A 63 -5.08 10.70 3.53
C ALA A 63 -3.66 10.96 4.06
N PHE A 64 -2.69 10.79 3.19
CA PHE A 64 -1.32 11.24 3.40
C PHE A 64 -0.70 11.70 2.08
N VAL A 65 0.27 12.59 2.19
CA VAL A 65 1.03 13.11 1.05
C VAL A 65 2.51 13.07 1.41
N ASP A 66 3.30 12.43 0.55
CA ASP A 66 4.75 12.44 0.62
C ASP A 66 5.30 13.68 -0.10
N PRO A 67 5.99 14.57 0.63
CA PRO A 67 6.65 15.72 0.02
C PRO A 67 7.85 15.27 -0.84
N PRO A 68 8.34 16.13 -1.76
CA PRO A 68 9.38 15.73 -2.71
C PRO A 68 10.70 15.31 -2.05
N ASP A 69 11.02 15.87 -0.88
CA ASP A 69 12.23 15.55 -0.12
C ASP A 69 12.20 14.14 0.52
N ARG A 70 11.05 13.44 0.52
CA ARG A 70 10.95 12.02 0.86
C ARG A 70 11.47 11.10 -0.24
N GLY A 71 11.60 11.59 -1.47
CA GLY A 71 12.09 10.82 -2.61
C GLY A 71 11.15 9.71 -3.07
N VAL A 72 9.86 9.80 -2.76
CA VAL A 72 8.83 8.90 -3.33
C VAL A 72 8.64 9.26 -4.80
N LEU A 73 8.69 8.25 -5.67
CA LEU A 73 8.58 8.37 -7.12
C LEU A 73 7.21 7.94 -7.65
N GLY A 74 6.42 7.26 -6.81
CA GLY A 74 5.11 6.75 -7.16
C GLY A 74 4.52 5.93 -6.02
N ILE A 75 3.19 5.77 -6.06
CA ILE A 75 2.47 4.94 -5.09
C ILE A 75 1.66 3.89 -5.85
N ARG A 76 1.87 2.62 -5.52
CA ARG A 76 1.12 1.48 -6.07
C ARG A 76 0.09 0.98 -5.06
N LEU A 77 -1.04 0.47 -5.57
CA LEU A 77 -2.15 -0.06 -4.78
C LEU A 77 -2.38 -1.55 -5.08
N GLY A 78 -2.73 -2.30 -4.04
CA GLY A 78 -3.39 -3.60 -4.10
C GLY A 78 -4.55 -3.64 -3.11
N SER A 79 -5.51 -4.55 -3.29
CA SER A 79 -6.61 -4.73 -2.34
C SER A 79 -6.94 -6.21 -2.08
N GLY A 80 -7.41 -6.48 -0.88
CA GLY A 80 -7.94 -7.77 -0.44
C GLY A 80 -8.14 -7.81 1.07
N ASP A 81 -9.05 -8.64 1.56
CA ASP A 81 -9.31 -8.87 2.99
C ASP A 81 -8.09 -9.49 3.70
N LEU A 82 -7.23 -8.64 4.29
CA LEU A 82 -5.98 -9.01 4.97
C LEU A 82 -6.17 -9.11 6.50
N THR A 83 -7.21 -8.48 7.03
CA THR A 83 -7.55 -8.45 8.46
C THR A 83 -8.60 -9.50 8.83
N GLY A 84 -9.25 -10.13 7.84
CA GLY A 84 -10.24 -11.18 8.03
C GLY A 84 -11.59 -10.66 8.54
N ASP A 85 -11.88 -9.36 8.37
CA ASP A 85 -13.14 -8.76 8.80
C ASP A 85 -14.25 -8.85 7.73
N GLY A 86 -13.90 -9.37 6.55
CA GLY A 86 -14.81 -9.54 5.43
C GLY A 86 -14.97 -8.29 4.56
N HIS A 87 -14.19 -7.23 4.81
CA HIS A 87 -14.02 -6.09 3.92
C HIS A 87 -12.58 -6.09 3.37
N ASP A 88 -12.38 -5.61 2.15
CA ASP A 88 -11.03 -5.53 1.61
C ASP A 88 -10.20 -4.49 2.39
N ASP A 89 -8.91 -4.76 2.55
CA ASP A 89 -7.92 -3.80 3.00
C ASP A 89 -7.10 -3.29 1.81
N VAL A 90 -6.33 -2.22 2.00
CA VAL A 90 -5.49 -1.64 0.94
C VAL A 90 -4.01 -1.84 1.25
N LEU A 91 -3.31 -2.56 0.37
CA LEU A 91 -1.85 -2.59 0.36
C LEU A 91 -1.32 -1.40 -0.45
N VAL A 92 -0.52 -0.56 0.18
CA VAL A 92 0.09 0.62 -0.42
C VAL A 92 1.60 0.43 -0.48
N PHE A 93 2.21 0.74 -1.61
CA PHE A 93 3.67 0.79 -1.76
C PHE A 93 4.13 2.18 -2.21
N GLU A 94 4.76 2.92 -1.31
CA GLU A 94 5.45 4.20 -1.58
C GLU A 94 6.85 3.90 -2.11
N GLU A 95 7.01 3.91 -3.43
CA GLU A 95 8.26 3.56 -4.11
C GLU A 95 9.26 4.72 -4.02
N THR A 96 10.47 4.47 -3.54
CA THR A 96 11.56 5.47 -3.45
C THR A 96 12.69 5.24 -4.47
N GLY A 97 12.53 4.23 -5.33
CA GLY A 97 13.47 3.93 -6.42
C GLY A 97 14.80 3.34 -5.97
N GLY A 98 15.85 3.59 -6.77
CA GLY A 98 17.15 2.95 -6.65
C GLY A 98 17.20 1.55 -7.27
N THR A 99 18.40 0.98 -7.40
CA THR A 99 18.57 -0.37 -7.99
C THR A 99 17.85 -1.46 -7.18
N GLY A 100 17.63 -1.22 -5.89
CA GLY A 100 16.93 -2.10 -4.97
C GLY A 100 15.42 -1.97 -4.98
N ALA A 101 14.82 -1.15 -5.85
CA ALA A 101 13.38 -0.89 -5.83
C ALA A 101 12.85 -0.62 -4.40
N CYS A 102 13.59 0.20 -3.65
CA CYS A 102 13.31 0.42 -2.24
C CYS A 102 12.00 1.18 -2.08
N GLY A 103 11.30 0.94 -0.98
CA GLY A 103 10.09 1.70 -0.66
C GLY A 103 9.50 1.32 0.69
N THR A 104 8.36 1.92 0.99
CA THR A 104 7.59 1.66 2.21
C THR A 104 6.28 0.98 1.85
N TRP A 105 6.03 -0.17 2.47
CA TRP A 105 4.77 -0.89 2.38
C TRP A 105 3.88 -0.54 3.55
N ARG A 106 2.58 -0.36 3.30
CA ARG A 106 1.56 -0.16 4.33
C ARG A 106 0.33 -1.00 4.05
N VAL A 107 -0.33 -1.46 5.10
CA VAL A 107 -1.72 -1.95 5.01
C VAL A 107 -2.61 -0.92 5.67
N VAL A 108 -3.56 -0.40 4.92
CA VAL A 108 -4.59 0.53 5.36
C VAL A 108 -5.91 -0.23 5.50
N THR A 109 -6.58 -0.04 6.63
CA THR A 109 -7.84 -0.70 6.99
C THR A 109 -8.75 0.26 7.76
N GLY A 110 -9.97 -0.18 8.06
CA GLY A 110 -10.93 0.52 8.90
C GLY A 110 -11.82 1.52 8.15
N ALA A 111 -12.66 2.19 8.91
CA ALA A 111 -13.68 3.12 8.42
C ALA A 111 -13.77 4.35 9.32
N GLY A 112 -14.33 5.45 8.80
CA GLY A 112 -14.52 6.69 9.56
C GLY A 112 -13.24 7.15 10.29
N THR A 113 -13.36 7.42 11.59
CA THR A 113 -12.22 7.86 12.43
C THR A 113 -11.23 6.75 12.78
N ASP A 114 -11.60 5.50 12.56
CA ASP A 114 -10.77 4.33 12.85
C ASP A 114 -9.93 3.90 11.63
N ALA A 115 -10.14 4.54 10.48
CA ALA A 115 -9.35 4.30 9.28
C ALA A 115 -7.86 4.63 9.52
N GLY A 116 -6.96 3.71 9.20
CA GLY A 116 -5.55 3.89 9.49
C GLY A 116 -4.62 2.81 8.93
N ALA A 117 -3.32 3.09 8.99
CA ALA A 117 -2.29 2.11 8.62
C ALA A 117 -1.96 1.20 9.81
N VAL A 118 -2.16 -0.11 9.65
CA VAL A 118 -1.91 -1.15 10.68
C VAL A 118 -0.65 -1.97 10.41
N PHE A 119 -0.04 -1.79 9.23
CA PHE A 119 1.25 -2.35 8.86
C PHE A 119 2.12 -1.25 8.26
N GLY A 120 3.42 -1.32 8.52
CA GLY A 120 4.42 -0.42 7.97
C GLY A 120 5.77 -1.12 7.92
N ARG A 121 6.33 -1.32 6.72
CA ARG A 121 7.66 -1.92 6.55
C ARG A 121 8.41 -1.27 5.40
N LYS A 122 9.60 -0.74 5.68
CA LYS A 122 10.55 -0.33 4.64
C LYS A 122 11.31 -1.57 4.16
N THR A 123 11.39 -1.74 2.85
CA THR A 123 12.16 -2.84 2.23
C THR A 123 12.96 -2.33 1.04
N CYS A 124 13.98 -3.08 0.69
CA CYS A 124 14.68 -3.05 -0.59
C CYS A 124 14.78 -4.50 -1.09
N ASP A 125 14.85 -4.67 -2.40
CA ASP A 125 14.96 -5.97 -3.07
C ASP A 125 13.87 -6.95 -2.65
N ALA A 126 12.68 -6.41 -2.36
CA ALA A 126 11.57 -7.16 -1.83
C ALA A 126 10.24 -6.74 -2.43
N GLU A 127 9.33 -7.69 -2.51
CA GLU A 127 7.96 -7.52 -2.96
C GLU A 127 7.01 -8.10 -1.92
N LEU A 128 5.93 -7.36 -1.63
CA LEU A 128 4.78 -7.86 -0.88
C LEU A 128 3.58 -7.94 -1.82
N LEU A 129 2.93 -9.10 -1.83
CA LEU A 129 1.71 -9.34 -2.60
C LEU A 129 0.61 -9.83 -1.68
N ILE A 130 -0.64 -9.49 -2.01
CA ILE A 130 -1.81 -10.07 -1.35
C ILE A 130 -2.10 -11.43 -1.98
N ARG A 131 -2.09 -12.51 -1.19
CA ARG A 131 -2.54 -13.84 -1.60
C ARG A 131 -3.28 -14.55 -0.49
N GLY A 132 -4.49 -15.02 -0.79
CA GLY A 132 -5.29 -15.83 0.14
C GLY A 132 -5.58 -15.16 1.49
N GLY A 133 -5.73 -13.84 1.51
CA GLY A 133 -5.93 -13.06 2.74
C GLY A 133 -4.67 -12.85 3.58
N ALA A 134 -3.50 -13.16 3.04
CA ALA A 134 -2.21 -12.92 3.68
C ALA A 134 -1.33 -12.02 2.82
N LEU A 135 -0.31 -11.44 3.47
CA LEU A 135 0.80 -10.79 2.79
C LEU A 135 1.90 -11.82 2.52
N GLU A 136 2.21 -12.06 1.25
CA GLU A 136 3.36 -12.86 0.84
C GLU A 136 4.54 -11.95 0.52
N LEU A 137 5.60 -12.07 1.32
CA LEU A 137 6.89 -11.43 1.11
C LEU A 137 7.78 -12.33 0.27
N ARG A 138 8.43 -11.73 -0.74
CA ARG A 138 9.61 -12.27 -1.40
C ARG A 138 10.73 -11.25 -1.28
N GLU A 139 11.83 -11.61 -0.64
CA GLU A 139 12.97 -10.71 -0.34
C GLU A 139 14.28 -11.35 -0.79
N ALA A 140 15.12 -10.60 -1.50
CA ALA A 140 16.46 -11.06 -1.88
C ALA A 140 17.38 -11.11 -0.66
N VAL A 141 18.22 -12.14 -0.60
CA VAL A 141 19.22 -12.33 0.45
C VAL A 141 20.59 -12.43 -0.20
N PHE A 142 21.46 -11.47 0.12
CA PHE A 142 22.78 -11.33 -0.46
C PHE A 142 23.87 -11.80 0.50
N GLU A 143 24.81 -12.59 0.01
CA GLU A 143 26.06 -12.91 0.69
C GLU A 143 27.15 -11.86 0.39
N PRO A 144 28.21 -11.79 1.22
CA PRO A 144 29.34 -10.91 0.94
C PRO A 144 29.96 -11.19 -0.43
N GLY A 145 29.90 -10.20 -1.32
CA GLY A 145 30.43 -10.29 -2.68
C GLY A 145 29.38 -10.53 -3.76
N ASP A 146 28.11 -10.77 -3.38
CA ASP A 146 27.03 -10.90 -4.35
C ASP A 146 26.84 -9.60 -5.14
N PRO A 147 26.73 -9.67 -6.47
CA PRO A 147 26.25 -8.54 -7.23
C PRO A 147 24.76 -8.37 -6.96
N HIS A 148 24.31 -7.12 -6.95
CA HIS A 148 22.92 -6.76 -6.66
C HIS A 148 21.89 -7.44 -7.60
N CYS A 149 22.29 -7.88 -8.79
CA CYS A 149 21.44 -8.62 -9.72
C CYS A 149 21.32 -10.13 -9.42
N CYS A 150 22.21 -10.68 -8.59
CA CYS A 150 22.29 -12.12 -8.31
C CYS A 150 22.41 -12.36 -6.80
N PRO A 151 21.30 -12.31 -6.05
CA PRO A 151 21.31 -12.75 -4.66
C PRO A 151 21.56 -14.25 -4.57
N SER A 152 22.28 -14.66 -3.53
CA SER A 152 22.53 -16.07 -3.22
C SER A 152 21.27 -16.83 -2.80
N ALA A 153 20.25 -16.15 -2.30
CA ALA A 153 18.99 -16.76 -1.92
C ALA A 153 17.80 -15.79 -1.99
N PHE A 154 16.58 -16.34 -1.95
CA PHE A 154 15.36 -15.60 -1.68
C PHE A 154 14.71 -16.08 -0.39
N ARG A 155 14.35 -15.14 0.48
CA ARG A 155 13.47 -15.39 1.61
C ARG A 155 12.03 -15.21 1.16
N TYR A 156 11.21 -16.23 1.40
CA TYR A 156 9.76 -16.15 1.27
C TYR A 156 9.14 -16.19 2.65
N ALA A 157 8.23 -15.29 2.95
CA ALA A 157 7.50 -15.29 4.21
C ALA A 157 6.02 -14.98 3.99
N THR A 158 5.16 -15.60 4.81
CA THR A 158 3.73 -15.29 4.87
C THR A 158 3.48 -14.53 6.16
N LEU A 159 2.85 -13.36 6.04
CA LEU A 159 2.41 -12.56 7.17
C LEU A 159 0.89 -12.55 7.21
N GLU A 160 0.34 -12.97 8.35
CA GLU A 160 -1.10 -13.02 8.59
C GLU A 160 -1.48 -12.09 9.73
N TRP A 161 -2.69 -11.56 9.68
CA TRP A 161 -3.25 -10.77 10.76
C TRP A 161 -3.64 -11.65 11.94
N ASN A 162 -3.16 -11.31 13.15
CA ASN A 162 -3.49 -12.06 14.37
C ASN A 162 -4.58 -11.41 15.23
N GLY A 163 -5.35 -10.46 14.67
CA GLY A 163 -6.31 -9.63 15.41
C GLY A 163 -5.74 -8.32 15.94
N ARG A 164 -4.41 -8.11 15.86
CA ARG A 164 -3.76 -6.87 16.34
C ARG A 164 -2.65 -6.34 15.44
N ARG A 165 -1.89 -7.24 14.82
CA ARG A 165 -0.79 -6.91 13.91
C ARG A 165 -0.54 -8.06 12.95
N PHE A 166 0.12 -7.75 11.84
CA PHE A 166 0.68 -8.79 10.98
C PHE A 166 1.84 -9.49 11.68
N VAL A 167 1.81 -10.82 11.67
CA VAL A 167 2.87 -11.67 12.20
C VAL A 167 3.30 -12.66 11.14
N GLU A 168 4.59 -12.97 11.08
CA GLU A 168 5.11 -14.02 10.22
C GLU A 168 4.63 -15.39 10.72
N THR A 169 3.84 -16.09 9.91
CA THR A 169 3.31 -17.43 10.21
C THR A 169 4.09 -18.54 9.52
N ALA A 170 4.70 -18.22 8.38
CA ALA A 170 5.57 -19.12 7.63
C ALA A 170 6.76 -18.37 7.06
N SER A 171 7.90 -19.05 6.96
CA SER A 171 9.15 -18.50 6.45
C SER A 171 10.01 -19.61 5.89
N ARG A 172 10.59 -19.37 4.72
CA ARG A 172 11.55 -20.28 4.10
C ARG A 172 12.60 -19.50 3.35
N LEU A 173 13.80 -20.06 3.30
CA LEU A 173 14.90 -19.57 2.49
C LEU A 173 15.12 -20.54 1.33
N GLU A 174 15.19 -20.02 0.12
CA GLU A 174 15.46 -20.79 -1.09
C GLU A 174 16.75 -20.29 -1.74
N PRO A 175 17.83 -21.08 -1.74
CA PRO A 175 19.03 -20.76 -2.49
C PRO A 175 18.75 -20.64 -3.99
N VAL A 176 19.52 -19.79 -4.67
CA VAL A 176 19.49 -19.61 -6.14
C VAL A 176 20.43 -20.59 -6.84
#